data_AF-A0A5J6UEP3-F1
#
_entry.id   AF-A0A5J6UEP3-F1
#
_cell.length_a   1.000
_cell.length_b   1.000
_cell.length_c   1.000
_cell.angle_alpha   90.00
_cell.angle_beta   90.00
_cell.angle_gamma   90.00
#
_symmetry.space_group_name_H-M   'P 1'
#
loop_
_entity.id
_entity.type
_entity.pdbx_description
1 polymer ?
#
loop_
_entity_poly.entity_id
_entity_poly.type
_entity_poly.pdbx_seq_one_letter_code
_entity_poly.pdbx_strand_id
1 'polypeptide(L)'
;MQGDDVTKEDKGPRLSPSRLGTYADCAYAYYLEKVARAPRRQAVWFIQGTAVHEAIELYERSFRTASADDALARFELTWTRELTAAQEEQPDEAMWMVGGRRSLTTDITKRRDMGAQQVRDYIGHHPRTVY
;
A
#
# COMPACT_ATOMS: atom_id res chain seq x y z
N MET A 1 -15.35 42.08 -26.27
CA MET A 1 -16.05 40.86 -25.81
C MET A 1 -15.38 39.68 -26.51
N GLN A 2 -14.14 39.34 -26.13
CA GLN A 2 -13.47 38.13 -26.64
C GLN A 2 -13.75 37.02 -25.63
N GLY A 3 -14.52 36.03 -26.07
CA GLY A 3 -14.70 34.78 -25.35
C GLY A 3 -13.60 33.81 -25.75
N ASP A 4 -12.79 33.43 -24.77
CA ASP A 4 -11.91 32.26 -24.84
C ASP A 4 -12.33 31.31 -23.71
N ASP A 5 -13.41 30.56 -23.92
CA ASP A 5 -13.71 29.37 -23.13
C ASP A 5 -13.36 28.14 -23.98
N VAL A 6 -12.07 27.82 -24.01
CA VAL A 6 -11.60 26.54 -24.54
C VAL A 6 -12.05 25.48 -23.55
N THR A 7 -13.18 24.83 -23.85
CA THR A 7 -13.72 23.70 -23.12
C THR A 7 -12.61 22.68 -22.87
N LYS A 8 -12.22 22.50 -21.60
CA LYS A 8 -11.33 21.42 -21.20
C LYS A 8 -11.98 20.10 -21.63
N GLU A 9 -11.37 19.44 -22.60
CA GLU A 9 -11.77 18.13 -23.07
C GLU A 9 -11.84 17.18 -21.86
N ASP A 10 -13.03 16.62 -21.59
CA ASP A 10 -13.23 15.65 -20.51
C ASP A 10 -12.52 14.36 -20.90
N LYS A 11 -11.23 14.28 -20.57
CA LYS A 11 -10.45 13.07 -20.75
C LYS A 11 -11.01 12.04 -19.78
N GLY A 12 -11.74 11.08 -20.35
CA GLY A 12 -12.39 10.00 -19.63
C GLY A 12 -11.48 9.30 -18.61
N PRO A 13 -12.06 8.50 -17.70
CA PRO A 13 -11.37 8.00 -16.53
C PRO A 13 -10.08 7.24 -16.89
N ARG A 14 -8.97 7.59 -16.22
CA ARG A 14 -7.67 6.90 -16.38
C ARG A 14 -7.81 5.41 -16.05
N LEU A 15 -7.66 4.54 -17.04
CA LEU A 15 -7.69 3.09 -16.88
C LEU A 15 -6.31 2.59 -16.47
N SER A 16 -6.21 1.90 -15.33
CA SER A 16 -5.05 1.11 -14.93
C SER A 16 -5.31 -0.38 -15.23
N PRO A 17 -4.26 -1.22 -15.33
CA PRO A 17 -4.45 -2.67 -15.50
C PRO A 17 -5.37 -3.28 -14.42
N SER A 18 -5.25 -2.84 -13.17
CA SER A 18 -6.13 -3.27 -12.08
C SER A 18 -7.58 -2.86 -12.28
N ARG A 19 -7.85 -1.64 -12.79
CA ARG A 19 -9.21 -1.17 -13.09
C ARG A 19 -9.83 -1.95 -14.24
N LEU A 20 -9.06 -2.22 -15.29
CA LEU A 20 -9.52 -3.02 -16.42
C LEU A 20 -9.79 -4.46 -15.99
N GLY A 21 -8.90 -5.05 -15.18
CA GLY A 21 -9.08 -6.38 -14.61
C GLY A 21 -10.38 -6.49 -13.82
N THR A 22 -10.64 -5.60 -12.85
CA THR A 22 -11.88 -5.62 -12.07
C THR A 22 -13.13 -5.50 -12.96
N TYR A 23 -13.09 -4.65 -13.99
CA TYR A 23 -14.22 -4.50 -14.91
C TYR A 23 -14.45 -5.75 -15.77
N ALA A 24 -13.37 -6.31 -16.31
CA ALA A 24 -13.41 -7.51 -17.14
C ALA A 24 -13.90 -8.73 -16.34
N ASP A 25 -13.52 -8.83 -15.06
CA ASP A 25 -13.95 -9.90 -14.16
C ASP A 25 -15.42 -9.72 -13.74
N CYS A 26 -15.79 -8.51 -13.29
CA CYS A 26 -17.16 -8.19 -12.88
C CYS A 26 -17.42 -6.68 -12.93
N ALA A 27 -18.20 -6.24 -13.93
CA ALA A 27 -18.57 -4.83 -14.10
C ALA A 27 -19.29 -4.23 -12.87
N TYR A 28 -20.10 -5.02 -12.15
CA TYR A 28 -20.77 -4.53 -10.95
C TYR A 28 -19.80 -4.34 -9.76
N ALA A 29 -18.79 -5.22 -9.63
CA ALA A 29 -17.72 -5.02 -8.65
C ALA A 29 -16.92 -3.75 -8.96
N TYR A 30 -16.61 -3.50 -10.24
CA TYR A 30 -15.99 -2.24 -10.67
C TYR A 30 -16.84 -1.02 -10.30
N TYR A 31 -18.15 -1.09 -10.53
CA TYR A 31 -19.07 -0.01 -10.13
C TYR A 31 -18.99 0.25 -8.62
N LEU A 32 -19.12 -0.78 -7.78
CA LEU A 32 -19.07 -0.64 -6.33
C LEU A 32 -17.73 -0.07 -5.85
N GLU A 33 -16.61 -0.55 -6.39
CA GLU A 33 -15.28 -0.16 -5.93
C GLU A 33 -14.84 1.22 -6.45
N LYS A 34 -15.09 1.52 -7.73
CA LYS A 34 -14.50 2.70 -8.41
C LYS A 34 -15.48 3.84 -8.61
N VAL A 35 -16.78 3.55 -8.76
CA VAL A 35 -17.81 4.57 -9.01
C VAL A 35 -18.53 4.92 -7.72
N ALA A 36 -19.18 3.94 -7.08
CA ALA A 36 -19.93 4.15 -5.84
C ALA A 36 -19.03 4.29 -4.60
N ARG A 37 -17.77 3.83 -4.66
CA ARG A 37 -16.80 3.83 -3.56
C ARG A 37 -17.40 3.22 -2.29
N ALA A 38 -18.08 2.08 -2.45
CA ALA A 38 -18.69 1.36 -1.35
C ALA A 38 -17.65 1.05 -0.24
N PRO A 39 -18.04 1.10 1.04
CA PRO A 39 -17.12 0.84 2.14
C PRO A 39 -16.40 -0.50 1.99
N ARG A 40 -15.09 -0.50 2.25
CA ARG A 40 -14.23 -1.68 2.19
C ARG A 40 -13.67 -1.97 3.57
N ARG A 41 -13.43 -3.25 3.83
CA ARG A 41 -12.74 -3.68 5.04
C ARG A 41 -11.24 -3.41 4.90
N GLN A 42 -10.64 -2.86 5.96
CA GLN A 42 -9.19 -2.66 6.00
C GLN A 42 -8.48 -3.94 6.33
N ALA A 43 -7.26 -4.10 5.81
CA ALA A 43 -6.48 -5.30 5.97
C ALA A 43 -5.06 -4.96 6.39
N VAL A 44 -4.59 -5.59 7.46
CA VAL A 44 -3.27 -5.32 8.02
C VAL A 44 -2.14 -5.62 7.02
N TRP A 45 -2.32 -6.61 6.15
CA TRP A 45 -1.31 -6.96 5.15
C TRP A 45 -1.14 -5.91 4.03
N PHE A 46 -2.11 -5.01 3.82
CA PHE A 46 -1.91 -3.88 2.91
C PHE A 46 -0.93 -2.87 3.50
N ILE A 47 -1.04 -2.58 4.80
CA ILE A 47 -0.10 -1.74 5.55
C ILE A 47 1.31 -2.36 5.52
N GLN A 48 1.40 -3.68 5.77
CA GLN A 48 2.66 -4.42 5.62
C GLN A 48 3.29 -4.22 4.24
N GLY A 49 2.51 -4.43 3.17
CA GLY A 49 2.99 -4.28 1.79
C GLY A 49 3.53 -2.87 1.53
N THR A 50 2.77 -1.83 1.88
CA THR A 50 3.18 -0.43 1.70
C THR A 50 4.48 -0.12 2.43
N ALA A 51 4.60 -0.52 3.69
CA ALA A 51 5.80 -0.27 4.49
C ALA A 51 7.04 -0.99 3.95
N VAL A 52 6.89 -2.24 3.49
CA VAL A 52 7.97 -3.00 2.85
C VAL A 52 8.40 -2.32 1.54
N HIS A 53 7.45 -1.93 0.69
CA HIS A 53 7.75 -1.25 -0.57
C HIS A 53 8.48 0.06 -0.37
N GLU A 54 8.06 0.90 0.58
CA GLU A 54 8.70 2.20 0.82
C GLU A 54 10.13 2.04 1.37
N ALA A 55 10.36 1.04 2.23
CA ALA A 55 11.70 0.69 2.73
C ALA A 55 12.64 0.20 1.62
N ILE A 56 12.15 -0.71 0.77
CA ILE A 56 12.93 -1.23 -0.38
C ILE A 56 13.16 -0.13 -1.41
N GLU A 57 12.20 0.75 -1.65
CA GLU A 57 12.37 1.89 -2.55
C GLU A 57 13.49 2.82 -2.06
N LEU A 58 13.54 3.12 -0.76
CA LEU A 58 14.65 3.88 -0.18
C LEU A 58 16.00 3.20 -0.46
N TYR A 59 16.08 1.90 -0.23
CA TYR A 59 17.31 1.13 -0.47
C TYR A 59 17.73 1.17 -1.95
N GLU A 60 16.83 0.87 -2.88
CA GLU A 60 17.15 0.82 -4.31
C GLU A 60 17.46 2.22 -4.87
N ARG A 61 16.70 3.26 -4.48
CA ARG A 61 16.94 4.64 -4.94
C ARG A 61 18.23 5.24 -4.40
N SER A 62 18.75 4.72 -3.29
CA SER A 62 20.08 5.07 -2.78
C SER A 62 21.23 4.43 -3.59
N PHE A 63 20.93 3.72 -4.68
CA PHE A 63 21.88 2.81 -5.34
C PHE A 63 22.48 1.81 -4.35
N ARG A 64 21.63 1.30 -3.45
CA ARG A 64 21.96 0.30 -2.43
C ARG A 64 23.06 0.74 -1.46
N THR A 65 23.13 2.04 -1.18
CA THR A 65 24.07 2.62 -0.20
C THR A 65 23.43 2.83 1.17
N ALA A 66 22.11 2.95 1.24
CA ALA A 66 21.37 2.96 2.50
C ALA A 66 21.62 1.66 3.27
N SER A 67 21.78 1.77 4.59
CA SER A 67 21.97 0.60 5.44
C SER A 67 20.66 -0.17 5.63
N ALA A 68 20.76 -1.41 6.12
CA ALA A 68 19.58 -2.17 6.55
C ALA A 68 18.83 -1.44 7.67
N ASP A 69 19.54 -0.74 8.56
CA ASP A 69 18.93 0.02 9.64
C ASP A 69 18.17 1.25 9.12
N ASP A 70 18.68 1.94 8.09
CA ASP A 70 17.95 3.05 7.45
C ASP A 70 16.65 2.56 6.79
N ALA A 71 16.71 1.42 6.11
CA ALA A 71 15.53 0.81 5.50
C ALA A 71 14.52 0.33 6.56
N LEU A 72 14.97 -0.24 7.67
CA LEU A 72 14.11 -0.62 8.79
C LEU A 72 13.49 0.60 9.49
N ALA A 73 14.25 1.68 9.65
CA ALA A 73 13.72 2.93 10.18
C ALA A 73 12.63 3.50 9.25
N ARG A 74 12.83 3.42 7.92
CA ARG A 74 11.79 3.79 6.95
C ARG A 74 10.56 2.89 7.05
N PHE A 75 10.76 1.58 7.17
CA PHE A 75 9.67 0.63 7.38
C PHE A 75 8.82 1.00 8.60
N GLU A 76 9.44 1.25 9.75
CA GLU A 76 8.73 1.57 10.99
C GLU A 76 7.97 2.90 10.92
N LEU A 77 8.57 3.91 10.27
CA LEU A 77 7.92 5.19 10.02
C LEU A 77 6.66 5.02 9.16
N THR A 78 6.78 4.31 8.04
CA THR A 78 5.65 4.06 7.14
C THR A 78 4.61 3.18 7.79
N TRP A 79 5.02 2.10 8.49
CA TRP A 79 4.12 1.22 9.21
C TRP A 79 3.24 2.01 10.20
N THR A 80 3.86 2.86 11.00
CA THR A 80 3.14 3.68 11.99
C THR A 80 2.17 4.64 11.30
N ARG A 81 2.63 5.36 10.26
CA ARG A 81 1.80 6.30 9.49
C ARG A 81 0.56 5.62 8.91
N GLU A 82 0.75 4.51 8.20
CA GLU A 82 -0.33 3.79 7.52
C GLU A 82 -1.28 3.11 8.52
N LEU A 83 -0.76 2.57 9.63
CA LEU A 83 -1.60 1.96 10.66
C LEU A 83 -2.47 3.01 11.35
N THR A 84 -1.89 4.14 11.74
CA THR A 84 -2.66 5.24 12.35
C THR A 84 -3.74 5.75 11.39
N ALA A 85 -3.40 6.03 10.13
CA ALA A 85 -4.38 6.49 9.14
C ALA A 85 -5.51 5.46 8.92
N ALA A 86 -5.19 4.17 8.86
CA ALA A 86 -6.18 3.12 8.68
C ALA A 86 -7.09 2.95 9.92
N GLN A 87 -6.56 3.14 11.14
CA GLN A 87 -7.34 3.14 12.37
C GLN A 87 -8.25 4.36 12.51
N GLU A 88 -7.81 5.53 12.04
CA GLU A 88 -8.65 6.73 11.96
C GLU A 88 -9.79 6.56 10.95
N GLU A 89 -9.51 5.94 9.80
CA GLU A 89 -10.52 5.66 8.77
C GLU A 89 -11.52 4.58 9.21
N GLN A 90 -11.04 3.53 9.88
CA GLN A 90 -11.87 2.43 10.36
C GLN A 90 -11.56 2.10 11.83
N PRO A 91 -12.23 2.77 12.78
CA PRO A 91 -12.02 2.54 14.22
C PRO A 91 -12.67 1.25 14.72
N ASP A 92 -13.64 0.67 14.00
CA ASP A 92 -14.27 -0.59 14.39
C ASP A 92 -13.38 -1.78 14.01
N GLU A 93 -12.72 -2.38 15.01
CA GLU A 93 -11.83 -3.54 14.82
C GLU A 93 -12.52 -4.75 14.17
N ALA A 94 -13.84 -4.93 14.35
CA ALA A 94 -14.58 -6.05 13.73
C ALA A 94 -14.65 -5.93 12.21
N MET A 95 -14.53 -4.72 11.68
CA MET A 95 -14.52 -4.44 10.25
C MET A 95 -13.16 -4.68 9.60
N TRP A 96 -12.12 -5.03 10.38
CA TRP A 96 -10.81 -5.36 9.84
C TRP A 96 -10.74 -6.81 9.37
N MET A 97 -10.03 -7.01 8.25
CA MET A 97 -9.64 -8.33 7.77
C MET A 97 -8.33 -8.75 8.43
N VAL A 98 -8.33 -9.95 8.98
CA VAL A 98 -7.19 -10.58 9.67
C VAL A 98 -6.83 -11.90 9.01
N GLY A 99 -5.56 -12.27 9.06
CA GLY A 99 -5.08 -13.54 8.52
C GLY A 99 -5.50 -14.75 9.36
N GLY A 100 -6.50 -15.51 8.89
CA GLY A 100 -6.94 -16.74 9.54
C GLY A 100 -7.70 -16.49 10.85
N ARG A 101 -7.64 -17.44 11.80
CA ARG A 101 -8.29 -17.32 13.12
C ARG A 101 -7.37 -16.57 14.10
N ARG A 102 -7.31 -15.24 13.98
CA ARG A 102 -6.48 -14.38 14.84
C ARG A 102 -7.28 -13.15 15.28
N SER A 103 -6.87 -12.54 16.39
CA SER A 103 -7.32 -11.19 16.73
C SER A 103 -6.59 -10.16 15.87
N LEU A 104 -7.18 -8.96 15.74
CA LEU A 104 -6.56 -7.84 15.03
C LEU A 104 -5.19 -7.50 15.62
N THR A 105 -5.10 -7.37 16.94
CA THR A 105 -3.84 -7.08 17.64
C THR A 105 -2.74 -8.09 17.31
N THR A 106 -3.06 -9.39 17.35
CA THR A 106 -2.08 -10.44 17.01
C THR A 106 -1.67 -10.38 15.55
N ASP A 107 -2.60 -10.08 14.63
CA ASP A 107 -2.25 -9.96 13.22
C ASP A 107 -1.40 -8.70 12.95
N ILE A 108 -1.68 -7.57 13.60
CA ILE A 108 -0.86 -6.34 13.57
C ILE A 108 0.59 -6.65 13.95
N THR A 109 0.82 -7.26 15.13
CA THR A 109 2.18 -7.58 15.58
C THR A 109 2.88 -8.52 14.62
N LYS A 110 2.23 -9.63 14.22
CA LYS A 110 2.85 -10.60 13.31
C LYS A 110 3.20 -9.99 11.95
N ARG A 111 2.32 -9.16 11.40
CA ARG A 111 2.50 -8.54 10.09
C ARG A 111 3.62 -7.50 10.12
N ARG A 112 3.78 -6.77 11.23
CA ARG A 112 4.92 -5.88 11.46
C ARG A 112 6.23 -6.66 11.48
N ASP A 113 6.31 -7.69 12.31
CA ASP A 113 7.53 -8.51 12.47
C ASP A 113 7.91 -9.19 11.15
N MET A 114 6.92 -9.75 10.45
CA MET A 114 7.12 -10.34 9.12
C MET A 114 7.58 -9.30 8.09
N GLY A 115 7.00 -8.10 8.08
CA GLY A 115 7.40 -7.03 7.17
C GLY A 115 8.84 -6.57 7.41
N ALA A 116 9.23 -6.38 8.67
CA ALA A 116 10.61 -6.05 9.03
C ALA A 116 11.58 -7.16 8.59
N GLN A 117 11.19 -8.44 8.75
CA GLN A 117 12.00 -9.55 8.27
C GLN A 117 12.13 -9.57 6.75
N GLN A 118 11.05 -9.30 6.02
CA GLN A 118 11.09 -9.19 4.55
C GLN A 118 12.05 -8.11 4.07
N VAL A 119 12.12 -6.97 4.77
CA VAL A 119 13.10 -5.90 4.45
C VAL A 119 14.53 -6.39 4.65
N ARG A 120 14.83 -7.06 5.78
CA ARG A 120 16.15 -7.64 6.05
C ARG A 120 16.54 -8.67 4.99
N ASP A 121 15.61 -9.58 4.69
CA ASP A 121 15.84 -10.64 3.71
C ASP A 121 16.09 -10.05 2.33
N TYR A 122 15.29 -9.07 1.89
CA TYR A 122 15.46 -8.42 0.60
C TYR A 122 16.86 -7.81 0.45
N ILE A 123 17.29 -7.01 1.43
CA ILE A 123 18.61 -6.36 1.41
C ILE A 123 19.73 -7.40 1.47
N GLY A 124 19.58 -8.44 2.29
CA GLY A 124 20.55 -9.54 2.41
C GLY A 124 20.76 -10.30 1.10
N HIS A 125 19.69 -10.51 0.31
CA HIS A 125 19.77 -11.18 -1.00
C HIS A 125 20.25 -10.26 -2.12
N HIS A 126 20.18 -8.94 -1.94
CA HIS A 126 20.51 -7.95 -2.97
C HIS A 126 21.59 -6.97 -2.49
N PRO A 127 22.78 -7.45 -2.07
CA PRO A 127 23.83 -6.57 -1.60
C PRO A 127 24.28 -5.61 -2.70
N ARG A 128 24.95 -4.53 -2.29
CA ARG A 128 25.59 -3.60 -3.22
C ARG A 128 26.67 -4.33 -4.02
N THR A 129 26.50 -4.41 -5.33
CA THR A 129 27.55 -4.87 -6.24
C THR A 129 28.46 -3.71 -6.58
N VAL A 130 29.76 -3.86 -6.31
CA VAL A 130 30.80 -2.96 -6.83
C VAL A 130 31.30 -3.59 -8.13
N TYR A 131 31.08 -2.91 -9.25
CA TYR A 131 31.67 -3.26 -10.55
C TYR A 131 33.00 -2.53 -10.73
#